data_AF-A0A2N1UPD1-F1
#
_entry.id   AF-A0A2N1UPD1-F1
#
_cell.length_a   1.000
_cell.length_b   1.000
_cell.length_c   1.000
_cell.angle_alpha   90.00
_cell.angle_beta   90.00
_cell.angle_gamma   90.00
#
_symmetry.space_group_name_H-M   'P 1'
#
loop_
_entity.id
_entity.type
_entity.pdbx_description
1 polymer ?
#
loop_
_entity_poly.entity_id
_entity_poly.type
_entity_poly.pdbx_seq_one_letter_code
_entity_poly.pdbx_strand_id
1 'polypeptide(L)'
;MKIKSKHNFFNLTLNKGFSLVEIILVSAIFVLLVTTFVGAYLYAQEASVFAGNRVRATMLAEEGLEATRNIRDANFNNLTDANHGLVISGNQWNFSGSQDMNDIFTRQIIISSIDLNRKNIISNITWQQNPQRVGLVSLSSRMTNWQKSAPVPGSCNDYAVQQGYVSGICRQNEQQCVKYNEIYLSGGDSFCTIPSADTCCAK
;
A
#
# COMPACT_ATOMS: atom_id res chain seq x y z
N MET A 1 94.90 -22.27 1.16
CA MET A 1 93.66 -22.58 1.89
C MET A 1 92.53 -22.77 0.87
N LYS A 2 92.06 -23.99 0.64
CA LYS A 2 91.03 -24.30 -0.37
C LYS A 2 89.63 -24.13 0.23
N ILE A 3 88.82 -23.23 -0.30
CA ILE A 3 87.40 -23.10 0.06
C ILE A 3 86.60 -23.94 -0.95
N LYS A 4 86.06 -25.08 -0.51
CA LYS A 4 85.13 -25.90 -1.30
C LYS A 4 83.74 -25.27 -1.23
N SER A 5 83.23 -24.77 -2.35
CA SER A 5 81.83 -24.39 -2.50
C SER A 5 80.94 -25.64 -2.49
N LYS A 6 80.06 -25.75 -1.48
CA LYS A 6 78.97 -26.74 -1.44
C LYS A 6 77.75 -26.09 -2.11
N HIS A 7 77.50 -26.42 -3.37
CA HIS A 7 76.23 -26.10 -4.01
C HIS A 7 75.20 -27.16 -3.59
N ASN A 8 74.24 -26.78 -2.75
CA ASN A 8 73.07 -27.60 -2.46
C ASN A 8 72.20 -27.63 -3.72
N PHE A 9 72.16 -28.80 -4.37
CA PHE A 9 71.31 -29.07 -5.52
C PHE A 9 69.85 -29.14 -5.03
N PHE A 10 69.05 -28.12 -5.33
CA PHE A 10 67.60 -28.18 -5.14
C PHE A 10 67.05 -29.24 -6.10
N ASN A 11 66.62 -30.38 -5.58
CA ASN A 11 65.86 -31.37 -6.33
C ASN A 11 64.43 -30.85 -6.52
N LEU A 12 64.19 -30.11 -7.59
CA LEU A 12 62.84 -29.85 -8.10
C LEU A 12 62.31 -31.17 -8.67
N THR A 13 61.46 -31.86 -7.91
CA THR A 13 60.63 -32.94 -8.46
C THR A 13 59.66 -32.32 -9.45
N LEU A 14 59.96 -32.44 -10.75
CA LEU A 14 59.04 -32.08 -11.83
C LEU A 14 57.81 -32.98 -11.74
N ASN A 15 56.73 -32.41 -11.20
CA ASN A 15 55.42 -33.03 -11.17
C ASN A 15 54.90 -33.24 -12.62
N LYS A 16 54.18 -34.35 -12.81
CA LYS A 16 53.69 -34.88 -14.09
C LYS A 16 53.01 -33.78 -14.93
N GLY A 17 53.34 -33.72 -16.23
CA GLY A 17 52.70 -32.81 -17.18
C GLY A 17 51.21 -33.13 -17.40
N PHE A 18 50.45 -32.13 -17.83
CA PHE A 18 49.03 -32.27 -18.15
C PHE A 18 48.79 -33.14 -19.38
N SER A 19 47.78 -33.99 -19.33
CA SER A 19 47.31 -34.73 -20.50
C SER A 19 46.50 -33.82 -21.43
N LEU A 20 46.59 -34.04 -22.74
CA LEU A 20 45.77 -33.32 -23.73
C LEU A 20 44.26 -33.47 -23.45
N VAL A 21 43.84 -34.64 -22.96
CA VAL A 21 42.45 -34.93 -22.55
C VAL A 21 42.02 -34.06 -21.36
N GLU A 22 42.93 -33.76 -20.43
CA GLU A 22 42.64 -32.95 -19.24
C GLU A 22 42.38 -31.50 -19.61
N ILE A 23 43.15 -30.95 -20.55
CA ILE A 23 42.95 -29.59 -21.07
C ILE A 23 41.58 -29.48 -21.74
N ILE A 24 41.22 -30.47 -22.58
CA ILE A 24 39.91 -30.50 -23.24
C ILE A 24 38.79 -30.57 -22.19
N LEU A 25 38.91 -31.45 -21.20
CA LEU A 25 37.91 -31.60 -20.13
C LEU A 25 37.71 -30.29 -19.33
N VAL A 26 38.81 -29.67 -18.87
CA VAL A 26 38.76 -28.41 -18.10
C VAL A 26 38.17 -27.29 -18.94
N SER A 27 38.54 -27.19 -20.22
CA SER A 27 37.98 -26.17 -21.12
C SER A 27 36.47 -26.36 -21.33
N ALA A 28 35.99 -27.60 -21.46
CA ALA A 28 34.57 -27.90 -21.63
C ALA A 28 33.76 -27.51 -20.38
N ILE A 29 34.26 -27.85 -19.19
CA ILE A 29 33.62 -27.48 -17.92
C ILE A 29 33.65 -25.95 -17.73
N PHE A 30 34.76 -25.30 -18.07
CA PHE A 30 34.90 -23.85 -17.94
C PHE A 30 33.89 -23.10 -18.82
N VAL A 31 33.74 -23.51 -20.09
CA VAL A 31 32.75 -22.90 -21.00
C VAL A 31 31.32 -23.09 -20.48
N LEU A 32 31.00 -24.27 -19.93
CA LEU A 32 29.69 -24.54 -19.33
C LEU A 32 29.42 -23.61 -18.14
N LEU A 33 30.39 -23.44 -17.24
CA LEU A 33 30.27 -22.54 -16.09
C LEU A 33 30.09 -21.08 -16.53
N VAL A 34 30.94 -20.57 -17.41
CA VAL A 34 30.87 -19.18 -17.88
C VAL A 34 29.51 -18.89 -18.51
N THR A 35 29.01 -19.78 -19.37
CA THR A 35 27.70 -19.61 -20.02
C THR A 35 26.57 -19.54 -18.99
N THR A 36 26.63 -20.41 -17.98
CA THR A 36 25.61 -20.46 -16.91
C THR A 36 25.64 -19.19 -16.06
N PHE A 37 26.82 -18.69 -15.70
CA PHE A 37 26.95 -17.45 -14.91
C PHE A 37 26.50 -16.21 -15.68
N VAL A 38 26.84 -16.10 -16.97
CA VAL A 38 26.38 -14.98 -17.81
C VAL A 38 24.86 -15.00 -17.93
N GLY A 39 24.26 -16.17 -18.17
CA GLY A 39 22.80 -16.32 -18.20
C GLY A 39 22.14 -15.92 -16.88
N ALA A 40 22.66 -16.41 -15.75
CA ALA A 40 22.16 -16.06 -14.42
C ALA A 40 22.27 -14.55 -14.12
N TYR A 41 23.38 -13.92 -14.53
CA TYR A 41 23.60 -12.49 -14.35
C TYR A 41 22.60 -11.64 -15.14
N LEU A 42 22.36 -11.96 -16.42
CA LEU A 42 21.39 -11.24 -17.25
C LEU A 42 19.97 -11.36 -16.68
N TYR A 43 19.59 -12.57 -16.25
CA TYR A 43 18.30 -12.81 -15.61
C TYR A 43 18.14 -12.02 -14.30
N ALA A 44 19.20 -11.95 -13.49
CA ALA A 44 19.19 -11.18 -12.24
C ALA A 44 19.00 -9.67 -12.50
N GLN A 45 19.60 -9.12 -13.55
CA GLN A 45 19.41 -7.72 -13.93
C GLN A 45 17.97 -7.44 -14.36
N GLU A 46 17.39 -8.30 -15.20
CA GLU A 46 15.99 -8.19 -15.63
C GLU A 46 15.03 -8.26 -14.42
N ALA A 47 15.26 -9.20 -13.50
CA ALA A 47 14.49 -9.31 -12.28
C ALA A 47 14.59 -8.06 -11.40
N SER A 48 15.77 -7.45 -11.29
CA SER A 48 15.98 -6.20 -10.54
C SER A 48 15.19 -5.02 -11.16
N VAL A 49 15.18 -4.90 -12.49
CA VAL A 49 14.40 -3.86 -13.18
C VAL A 49 12.90 -4.08 -12.96
N PHE A 50 12.42 -5.32 -13.04
CA PHE A 50 11.01 -5.62 -12.79
C PHE A 50 10.58 -5.31 -11.36
N ALA A 51 11.41 -5.66 -10.37
CA ALA A 51 11.17 -5.31 -8.99
C ALA A 51 11.16 -3.78 -8.79
N GLY A 52 12.11 -3.06 -9.39
CA GLY A 52 12.15 -1.59 -9.34
C GLY A 52 10.91 -0.93 -9.93
N ASN A 53 10.45 -1.38 -11.10
CA ASN A 53 9.23 -0.88 -11.72
C ASN A 53 7.99 -1.19 -10.88
N ARG A 54 7.95 -2.34 -10.21
CA ARG A 54 6.87 -2.70 -9.29
C ARG A 54 6.79 -1.72 -8.11
N VAL A 55 7.93 -1.39 -7.51
CA VAL A 55 8.00 -0.41 -6.40
C VAL A 55 7.56 0.98 -6.87
N ARG A 56 8.03 1.43 -8.04
CA ARG A 56 7.59 2.71 -8.64
C ARG A 56 6.08 2.73 -8.90
N ALA A 57 5.52 1.65 -9.44
CA ALA A 57 4.08 1.53 -9.65
C ALA A 57 3.29 1.56 -8.34
N THR A 58 3.80 0.93 -7.27
CA THR A 58 3.17 1.03 -5.94
C THR A 58 3.18 2.46 -5.40
N MET A 59 4.30 3.17 -5.48
CA MET A 59 4.37 4.58 -5.05
C MET A 59 3.40 5.46 -5.85
N LEU A 60 3.29 5.23 -7.16
CA LEU A 60 2.36 5.98 -8.01
C LEU A 60 0.88 5.67 -7.70
N ALA A 61 0.58 4.43 -7.30
CA ALA A 61 -0.74 4.02 -6.85
C ALA A 61 -1.09 4.67 -5.49
N GLU A 62 -0.14 4.72 -4.57
CA GLU A 62 -0.28 5.41 -3.27
C GLU A 62 -0.52 6.90 -3.49
N GLU A 63 0.30 7.55 -4.31
CA GLU A 63 0.10 8.95 -4.72
C GLU A 63 -1.30 9.17 -5.30
N GLY A 64 -1.80 8.24 -6.13
CA GLY A 64 -3.15 8.32 -6.68
C GLY A 64 -4.26 8.29 -5.62
N LEU A 65 -4.09 7.48 -4.57
CA LEU A 65 -5.02 7.45 -3.43
C LEU A 65 -4.93 8.73 -2.58
N GLU A 66 -3.73 9.29 -2.40
CA GLU A 66 -3.53 10.56 -1.70
C GLU A 66 -4.07 11.76 -2.48
N ALA A 67 -3.89 11.78 -3.80
CA ALA A 67 -4.49 12.78 -4.68
C ALA A 67 -6.02 12.72 -4.60
N THR A 68 -6.60 11.52 -4.61
CA THR A 68 -8.03 11.32 -4.41
C THR A 68 -8.50 11.82 -3.04
N ARG A 69 -7.69 11.63 -1.99
CA ARG A 69 -7.95 12.17 -0.65
C ARG A 69 -7.91 13.71 -0.65
N ASN A 70 -6.96 14.33 -1.34
CA ASN A 70 -6.90 15.77 -1.49
C ASN A 70 -8.16 16.32 -2.19
N ILE A 71 -8.61 15.69 -3.28
CA ILE A 71 -9.84 16.06 -3.99
C ILE A 71 -11.08 15.91 -3.10
N ARG A 72 -11.15 14.81 -2.33
CA ARG A 72 -12.21 14.56 -1.34
C ARG A 72 -12.27 15.65 -0.27
N ASP A 73 -11.12 16.09 0.22
CA ASP A 73 -11.01 17.07 1.29
C ASP A 73 -11.42 18.49 0.83
N ALA A 74 -11.29 18.77 -0.47
CA ALA A 74 -11.86 19.98 -1.06
C ALA A 74 -13.40 19.91 -1.12
N ASN A 75 -13.96 18.80 -1.59
CA ASN A 75 -15.39 18.51 -1.53
C ASN A 75 -15.66 17.03 -1.83
N PHE A 76 -16.39 16.32 -0.97
CA PHE A 76 -16.73 14.91 -1.19
C PHE A 76 -17.50 14.67 -2.49
N ASN A 77 -18.30 15.65 -2.95
CA ASN A 77 -19.05 15.57 -4.20
C ASN A 77 -18.17 15.58 -5.46
N ASN A 78 -16.89 15.97 -5.33
CA ASN A 78 -15.93 15.90 -6.44
C ASN A 78 -15.57 14.45 -6.82
N LEU A 79 -15.80 13.49 -5.91
CA LEU A 79 -15.60 12.06 -6.16
C LEU A 79 -16.75 11.49 -6.98
N THR A 80 -16.78 11.77 -8.28
CA THR A 80 -17.79 11.23 -9.19
C THR A 80 -17.45 9.81 -9.62
N ASP A 81 -18.47 8.96 -9.73
CA ASP A 81 -18.28 7.56 -10.09
C ASP A 81 -17.93 7.43 -11.58
N ALA A 82 -16.66 7.15 -11.85
CA ALA A 82 -16.13 6.86 -13.17
C ALA A 82 -14.68 6.38 -13.04
N ASN A 83 -14.05 6.19 -14.20
CA ASN A 83 -12.61 6.09 -14.31
C ASN A 83 -12.05 7.48 -14.57
N HIS A 84 -11.00 7.84 -13.84
CA HIS A 84 -10.36 9.16 -13.90
C HIS A 84 -8.85 9.04 -14.04
N GLY A 85 -8.25 9.96 -14.78
CA GLY A 85 -6.84 10.32 -14.61
C GLY A 85 -6.69 11.46 -13.60
N LEU A 86 -5.44 11.79 -13.27
CA LEU A 86 -5.09 12.88 -12.36
C LEU A 86 -4.26 13.94 -13.05
N VAL A 87 -4.52 15.20 -12.71
CA VAL A 87 -3.74 16.36 -13.13
C VAL A 87 -3.59 17.35 -11.98
N ILE A 88 -2.48 18.08 -11.94
CA ILE A 88 -2.33 19.22 -11.04
C ILE A 88 -2.66 20.50 -11.81
N SER A 89 -3.66 21.24 -11.35
CA SER A 89 -4.04 22.54 -11.88
C SER A 89 -4.26 23.51 -10.73
N GLY A 90 -3.67 24.71 -10.81
CA GLY A 90 -3.76 25.70 -9.73
C GLY A 90 -3.24 25.20 -8.38
N ASN A 91 -2.16 24.41 -8.38
CA ASN A 91 -1.56 23.79 -7.18
C ASN A 91 -2.49 22.80 -6.44
N GLN A 92 -3.52 22.28 -7.11
CA GLN A 92 -4.44 21.30 -6.55
C GLN A 92 -4.59 20.09 -7.47
N TRP A 93 -4.81 18.92 -6.87
CA TRP A 93 -5.17 17.71 -7.61
C TRP A 93 -6.58 17.86 -8.17
N ASN A 94 -6.75 17.46 -9.42
CA ASN A 94 -8.02 17.42 -10.11
C ASN A 94 -8.12 16.13 -10.94
N PHE A 95 -9.35 15.62 -11.10
CA PHE A 95 -9.59 14.55 -12.07
C PHE A 95 -9.57 15.09 -13.49
N SER A 96 -9.00 14.32 -14.41
CA SER A 96 -8.93 14.66 -15.84
C SER A 96 -8.84 13.41 -16.70
N GLY A 97 -9.65 13.34 -17.75
CA GLY A 97 -9.71 12.17 -18.63
C GLY A 97 -10.09 10.88 -17.89
N SER A 98 -9.88 9.72 -18.52
CA SER A 98 -10.15 8.41 -17.93
C SER A 98 -8.92 7.71 -17.35
N GLN A 99 -7.74 8.27 -17.59
CA GLN A 99 -6.43 7.81 -17.14
C GLN A 99 -5.39 8.92 -17.35
N ASP A 100 -4.27 8.86 -16.63
CA ASP A 100 -3.09 9.68 -16.86
C ASP A 100 -1.85 8.81 -17.08
N MET A 101 -0.80 9.40 -17.67
CA MET A 101 0.45 8.70 -17.93
C MET A 101 1.59 9.37 -17.17
N ASN A 102 2.43 8.56 -16.54
CA ASN A 102 3.67 8.98 -15.91
C ASN A 102 4.78 8.01 -16.35
N ASP A 103 5.65 8.48 -17.24
CA ASP A 103 6.72 7.67 -17.84
C ASP A 103 6.14 6.43 -18.55
N ILE A 104 6.52 5.21 -18.13
CA ILE A 104 6.01 3.95 -18.70
C ILE A 104 4.68 3.50 -18.09
N PHE A 105 4.17 4.23 -17.08
CA PHE A 105 3.02 3.84 -16.30
C PHE A 105 1.76 4.57 -16.76
N THR A 106 0.68 3.81 -16.92
CA THR A 106 -0.68 4.34 -17.07
C THR A 106 -1.40 4.19 -15.74
N ARG A 107 -1.84 5.31 -15.18
CA ARG A 107 -2.62 5.37 -13.93
C ARG A 107 -4.09 5.59 -14.23
N GLN A 108 -4.94 4.84 -13.54
CA GLN A 108 -6.39 5.01 -13.57
C GLN A 108 -6.96 4.92 -12.16
N ILE A 109 -7.72 5.94 -11.77
CA ILE A 109 -8.49 5.97 -10.52
C ILE A 109 -9.93 5.57 -10.83
N ILE A 110 -10.40 4.48 -10.23
CA ILE A 110 -11.76 3.97 -10.39
C ILE A 110 -12.52 4.31 -9.12
N ILE A 111 -13.63 5.03 -9.28
CA ILE A 111 -14.49 5.45 -8.17
C ILE A 111 -15.84 4.78 -8.30
N SER A 112 -16.32 4.20 -7.19
CA SER A 112 -17.68 3.66 -7.10
C SER A 112 -18.34 4.02 -5.77
N SER A 113 -19.61 4.38 -5.81
CA SER A 113 -20.40 4.68 -4.61
C SER A 113 -20.80 3.40 -3.88
N ILE A 114 -20.66 3.43 -2.56
CA ILE A 114 -21.26 2.44 -1.66
C ILE A 114 -22.60 2.99 -1.16
N ASP A 115 -22.59 4.25 -0.70
CA ASP A 115 -23.76 5.02 -0.32
C ASP A 115 -23.48 6.52 -0.44
N LEU A 116 -24.42 7.35 0.02
CA LEU A 116 -24.34 8.82 -0.05
C LEU A 116 -23.11 9.43 0.64
N ASN A 117 -22.49 8.73 1.60
CA ASN A 117 -21.37 9.24 2.39
C ASN A 117 -20.13 8.35 2.30
N ARG A 118 -20.14 7.31 1.47
CA ARG A 118 -19.03 6.35 1.35
C ARG A 118 -18.80 5.95 -0.09
N LYS A 119 -17.54 6.03 -0.53
CA LYS A 119 -17.09 5.62 -1.86
C LYS A 119 -15.89 4.68 -1.75
N ASN A 120 -15.81 3.75 -2.68
CA ASN A 120 -14.66 2.89 -2.86
C ASN A 120 -13.78 3.46 -3.98
N ILE A 121 -12.48 3.52 -3.74
CA ILE A 121 -11.49 4.03 -4.68
C ILE A 121 -10.51 2.91 -4.97
N ILE A 122 -10.24 2.67 -6.26
CA ILE A 122 -9.20 1.75 -6.70
C ILE A 122 -8.21 2.55 -7.57
N SER A 123 -6.93 2.53 -7.21
CA SER A 123 -5.84 3.06 -8.04
C SER A 123 -5.16 1.92 -8.77
N ASN A 124 -5.33 1.87 -10.09
CA ASN A 124 -4.72 0.89 -10.97
C ASN A 124 -3.57 1.51 -11.75
N ILE A 125 -2.40 0.87 -11.67
CA ILE A 125 -1.21 1.25 -12.42
C ILE A 125 -0.82 0.10 -13.34
N THR A 126 -0.83 0.35 -14.64
CA THR A 126 -0.42 -0.62 -15.66
C THR A 126 0.82 -0.16 -16.41
N TRP A 127 1.67 -1.09 -16.82
CA TRP A 127 2.83 -0.81 -17.68
C TRP A 127 3.22 -2.06 -18.47
N GLN A 128 3.93 -1.87 -19.58
CA GLN A 128 4.49 -3.01 -20.32
C GLN A 128 5.67 -3.58 -19.51
N GLN A 129 5.53 -4.81 -18.99
CA GLN A 129 6.61 -5.45 -18.25
C GLN A 129 7.62 -6.11 -19.19
N ASN A 130 7.14 -6.81 -20.22
CA ASN A 130 7.93 -7.30 -21.35
C ASN A 130 7.00 -7.40 -22.58
N PRO A 131 7.47 -7.68 -23.81
CA PRO A 131 6.62 -7.66 -25.01
C PRO A 131 5.36 -8.55 -24.97
N GLN A 132 5.29 -9.52 -24.06
CA GLN A 132 4.16 -10.45 -23.93
C GLN A 132 3.35 -10.26 -22.63
N ARG A 133 3.80 -9.40 -21.70
CA ARG A 133 3.20 -9.26 -20.37
C ARG A 133 3.03 -7.79 -19.97
N VAL A 134 1.84 -7.47 -19.48
CA VAL A 134 1.51 -6.20 -18.81
C VAL A 134 1.60 -6.40 -17.30
N GLY A 135 2.31 -5.50 -16.62
CA GLY A 135 2.33 -5.41 -15.16
C GLY A 135 1.11 -4.63 -14.64
N LEU A 136 0.58 -5.01 -13.47
CA LEU A 136 -0.54 -4.33 -12.82
C LEU A 136 -0.34 -4.24 -11.31
N VAL A 137 -0.25 -3.02 -10.76
CA VAL A 137 -0.45 -2.75 -9.33
C VAL A 137 -1.87 -2.21 -9.15
N SER A 138 -2.58 -2.71 -8.14
CA SER A 138 -3.91 -2.23 -7.77
C SER A 138 -3.95 -2.01 -6.26
N LEU A 139 -4.21 -0.78 -5.83
CA LEU A 139 -4.45 -0.44 -4.43
C LEU A 139 -5.89 0.05 -4.28
N SER A 140 -6.50 -0.23 -3.13
CA SER A 140 -7.86 0.22 -2.84
C SER A 140 -7.96 0.92 -1.50
N SER A 141 -8.85 1.90 -1.43
CA SER A 141 -9.16 2.63 -0.20
C SER A 141 -10.62 3.03 -0.16
N ARG A 142 -11.16 3.17 1.04
CA ARG A 142 -12.52 3.68 1.26
C ARG A 142 -12.45 5.12 1.71
N MET A 143 -13.23 5.97 1.05
CA MET A 143 -13.37 7.38 1.36
C MET A 143 -14.74 7.65 1.96
N THR A 144 -14.76 8.31 3.11
CA THR A 144 -15.99 8.77 3.77
C THR A 144 -16.17 10.27 3.56
N ASN A 145 -17.41 10.74 3.58
CA ASN A 145 -17.73 12.16 3.64
C ASN A 145 -17.47 12.66 5.06
N TRP A 146 -16.19 12.86 5.39
CA TRP A 146 -15.73 13.15 6.74
C TRP A 146 -16.11 14.56 7.23
N GLN A 147 -16.32 15.51 6.31
CA GLN A 147 -16.72 16.88 6.64
C GLN A 147 -18.22 16.99 6.95
N LYS A 148 -19.02 15.98 6.60
CA LYS A 148 -20.43 15.97 6.95
C LYS A 148 -20.54 15.78 8.46
N SER A 149 -21.23 16.71 9.12
CA SER A 149 -21.54 16.60 10.54
C SER A 149 -22.12 15.22 10.84
N ALA A 150 -21.76 14.65 11.98
CA ALA A 150 -22.47 13.50 12.51
C ALA A 150 -23.99 13.81 12.48
N PRO A 151 -24.85 12.84 12.12
CA PRO A 151 -26.29 13.05 12.20
C PRO A 151 -26.63 13.64 13.57
N VAL A 152 -27.43 14.70 13.65
CA VAL A 152 -27.88 15.18 14.96
C VAL A 152 -28.63 14.02 15.63
N PRO A 153 -28.26 13.59 16.84
CA PRO A 153 -28.99 12.53 17.51
C PRO A 153 -30.48 12.87 17.60
N GLY A 154 -31.34 11.95 17.18
CA GLY A 154 -32.79 12.11 17.33
C GLY A 154 -33.30 11.64 18.69
N SER A 155 -32.48 10.86 19.39
CA SER A 155 -32.81 10.21 20.66
C SER A 155 -31.59 10.03 21.54
N CYS A 156 -31.81 9.76 22.83
CA CYS A 156 -30.74 9.38 23.76
C CYS A 156 -29.98 8.14 23.27
N ASN A 157 -30.66 7.18 22.62
CA ASN A 157 -30.00 6.02 22.02
C ASN A 157 -29.03 6.42 20.90
N ASP A 158 -29.46 7.30 20.00
CA ASP A 158 -28.59 7.78 18.91
C ASP A 158 -27.39 8.55 19.46
N TYR A 159 -27.58 9.33 20.53
CA TYR A 159 -26.51 10.08 21.19
C TYR A 159 -25.51 9.12 21.84
N ALA A 160 -26.00 8.11 22.56
CA ALA A 160 -25.16 7.08 23.17
C ALA A 160 -24.32 6.33 22.13
N VAL A 161 -24.93 5.90 21.02
CA VAL A 161 -24.21 5.23 19.93
C VAL A 161 -23.15 6.15 19.30
N GLN A 162 -23.43 7.46 19.18
CA GLN A 162 -22.44 8.43 18.71
C GLN A 162 -21.27 8.63 19.68
N GLN A 163 -21.50 8.50 20.98
CA GLN A 163 -20.46 8.55 22.01
C GLN A 163 -19.70 7.22 22.17
N GLY A 164 -20.02 6.20 21.36
CA GLY A 164 -19.33 4.90 21.35
C GLY A 164 -19.94 3.82 22.26
N TYR A 165 -21.15 4.04 22.77
CA TYR A 165 -21.89 3.06 23.57
C TYR A 165 -22.76 2.16 22.69
N VAL A 166 -23.19 1.01 23.23
CA VAL A 166 -24.01 0.04 22.51
C VAL A 166 -25.47 0.48 22.45
N SER A 167 -25.95 1.17 23.49
CA SER A 167 -27.33 1.65 23.59
C SER A 167 -27.46 2.81 24.56
N GLY A 168 -28.49 3.64 24.37
CA GLY A 168 -28.90 4.69 25.31
C GLY A 168 -30.37 4.60 25.69
N ILE A 169 -30.69 4.85 26.97
CA ILE A 169 -32.03 4.79 27.55
C ILE A 169 -32.23 6.01 28.46
N CYS A 170 -33.40 6.63 28.36
CA CYS A 170 -33.80 7.70 29.28
C CYS A 170 -34.25 7.12 30.63
N ARG A 171 -33.67 7.61 31.73
CA ARG A 171 -33.96 7.26 33.13
C ARG A 171 -34.38 8.51 33.92
N GLN A 172 -34.90 8.31 35.12
CA GLN A 172 -35.48 9.39 35.93
C GLN A 172 -34.44 10.33 36.58
N ASN A 173 -33.19 9.89 36.69
CA ASN A 173 -32.07 10.63 37.29
C ASN A 173 -30.77 9.83 37.13
N GLU A 174 -29.63 10.46 37.43
CA GLU A 174 -28.31 9.83 37.37
C GLU A 174 -28.16 8.60 38.29
N GLN A 175 -28.86 8.59 39.45
CA GLN A 175 -28.81 7.46 40.39
C GLN A 175 -29.40 6.18 39.78
N GLN A 176 -30.36 6.33 38.87
CA GLN A 176 -30.88 5.19 38.12
C GLN A 176 -29.88 4.64 37.12
N CYS A 177 -29.05 5.47 36.47
CA CYS A 177 -27.99 4.96 35.61
C CYS A 177 -27.09 3.99 36.42
N VAL A 178 -26.65 4.45 37.61
CA VAL A 178 -25.81 3.64 38.50
C VAL A 178 -26.52 2.36 38.96
N LYS A 179 -27.81 2.44 39.32
CA LYS A 179 -28.63 1.28 39.72
C LYS A 179 -28.69 0.20 38.64
N TYR A 180 -28.74 0.59 37.37
CA TYR A 180 -28.82 -0.32 36.23
C TYR A 180 -27.44 -0.65 35.61
N ASN A 181 -26.34 -0.23 36.25
CA ASN A 181 -24.98 -0.40 35.74
C ASN A 181 -24.80 0.23 34.34
N GLU A 182 -25.36 1.43 34.18
CA GLU A 182 -25.28 2.31 33.01
C GLU A 182 -24.46 3.56 33.36
N ILE A 183 -23.86 4.19 32.37
CA ILE A 183 -23.07 5.42 32.49
C ILE A 183 -23.95 6.61 32.12
N TYR A 184 -23.99 7.62 32.97
CA TYR A 184 -24.65 8.89 32.65
C TYR A 184 -23.93 9.61 31.49
N LEU A 185 -24.68 10.07 30.49
CA LEU A 185 -24.16 10.80 29.35
C LEU A 185 -24.54 12.28 29.41
N SER A 186 -23.59 13.10 29.87
CA SER A 186 -23.74 14.55 29.83
C SER A 186 -23.99 15.04 28.39
N GLY A 187 -25.01 15.89 28.23
CA GLY A 187 -25.47 16.39 26.92
C GLY A 187 -26.52 15.51 26.23
N GLY A 188 -26.78 14.30 26.73
CA GLY A 188 -27.83 13.41 26.19
C GLY A 188 -29.24 13.73 26.70
N ASP A 189 -29.35 14.45 27.81
CA ASP A 189 -30.61 14.75 28.51
C ASP A 189 -31.59 15.55 27.65
N SER A 190 -31.08 16.39 26.74
CA SER A 190 -31.91 17.11 25.78
C SER A 190 -32.71 16.21 24.85
N PHE A 191 -32.32 14.94 24.72
CA PHE A 191 -33.03 13.92 23.93
C PHE A 191 -34.00 13.07 24.77
N CYS A 192 -34.11 13.35 26.07
CA CYS A 192 -35.02 12.73 27.02
C CYS A 192 -36.11 13.71 27.44
N THR A 193 -37.18 13.81 26.64
CA THR A 193 -38.22 14.84 26.81
C THR A 193 -39.34 14.42 27.76
N ILE A 194 -39.28 13.23 28.35
CA ILE A 194 -40.33 12.70 29.22
C ILE A 194 -40.07 13.20 30.65
N PRO A 195 -41.02 13.89 31.31
CA PRO A 195 -40.81 14.46 32.65
C PRO A 195 -40.45 13.43 33.74
N SER A 196 -40.79 12.17 33.51
CA SER A 196 -40.46 11.05 34.41
C SER A 196 -39.23 10.27 33.98
N ALA A 197 -38.49 10.70 32.96
CA ALA A 197 -37.28 10.07 32.44
C ALA A 197 -36.49 11.10 31.59
N ASP A 198 -35.80 12.03 32.26
CA ASP A 198 -35.10 13.18 31.68
C ASP A 198 -33.58 12.99 31.55
N THR A 199 -33.04 11.91 32.10
CA THR A 199 -31.60 11.65 32.18
C THR A 199 -31.19 10.59 31.17
N CYS A 200 -30.21 10.87 30.31
CA CYS A 200 -29.71 9.90 29.34
C CYS A 200 -28.62 9.00 29.96
N CYS A 201 -28.88 7.70 30.01
CA CYS A 201 -27.93 6.69 30.47
C CYS A 201 -27.55 5.76 29.32
N ALA A 202 -26.31 5.29 29.29
CA ALA A 202 -25.81 4.42 28.24
C ALA A 202 -25.07 3.19 28.77
N LYS A 203 -24.99 2.17 27.91
CA LYS A 203 -24.32 0.91 28.18
C LYS A 203 -23.34 0.57 27.08
#